data_AF-A0A2T2X9R2-F1
#
_entry.id   AF-A0A2T2X9R2-F1
#
_cell.length_a   1.000
_cell.length_b   1.000
_cell.length_c   1.000
_cell.angle_alpha   90.00
_cell.angle_beta   90.00
_cell.angle_gamma   90.00
#
_symmetry.space_group_name_H-M   'P 1'
#
loop_
_entity.id
_entity.type
_entity.pdbx_description
1 polymer ?
#
loop_
_entity_poly.entity_id
_entity_poly.type
_entity_poly.pdbx_seq_one_letter_code
_entity_poly.pdbx_strand_id
1 'polypeptide(L)'
;MTRHIDALILAAINTCWRERVSLPVLLNLLRRQQPPGPWVGPVTQLFTDVPIAALQRFATYHGLSMTVLVQYYARFVRPLGDVNEELERWMREQLGNPV
;
A
#
# COMPACT_ATOMS: atom_id res chain seq x y z
N MET A 1 19.37 -4.60 -5.40
CA MET A 1 18.20 -3.91 -6.01
C MET A 1 17.07 -3.63 -5.02
N THR A 2 16.94 -4.43 -3.96
CA THR A 2 15.80 -4.40 -3.04
C THR A 2 15.78 -3.22 -2.07
N ARG A 3 16.95 -2.79 -1.59
CA ARG A 3 17.06 -1.53 -0.85
C ARG A 3 16.58 -0.30 -1.63
N HIS A 4 16.61 -0.35 -2.97
CA HIS A 4 16.19 0.80 -3.79
C HIS A 4 14.68 0.94 -3.88
N ILE A 5 13.91 -0.17 -3.96
CA ILE A 5 12.44 -0.08 -4.02
C ILE A 5 11.87 0.35 -2.66
N ASP A 6 12.43 -0.15 -1.57
CA ASP A 6 12.02 0.21 -0.22
C ASP A 6 12.30 1.70 0.06
N ALA A 7 13.52 2.17 -0.26
CA ALA A 7 13.88 3.57 -0.09
C ALA A 7 13.03 4.49 -0.96
N LEU A 8 12.71 4.08 -2.20
CA LEU A 8 11.88 4.87 -3.11
C LEU A 8 10.43 4.97 -2.61
N ILE A 9 9.83 3.87 -2.19
CA ILE A 9 8.46 3.87 -1.64
C ILE A 9 8.41 4.66 -0.35
N LEU A 10 9.34 4.41 0.59
CA LEU A 10 9.37 5.15 1.84
C LEU A 10 9.63 6.63 1.63
N ALA A 11 10.44 7.02 0.64
CA ALA A 11 10.60 8.42 0.29
C ALA A 11 9.28 8.99 -0.23
N ALA A 12 8.64 8.35 -1.20
CA ALA A 12 7.38 8.82 -1.78
C ALA A 12 6.30 9.04 -0.71
N ILE A 13 6.03 8.01 0.11
CA ILE A 13 4.91 8.05 1.06
C ILE A 13 5.20 8.88 2.33
N ASN A 14 6.47 9.22 2.61
CA ASN A 14 6.81 10.04 3.77
C ASN A 14 7.13 11.50 3.40
N THR A 15 7.19 11.85 2.11
CA THR A 15 7.67 13.17 1.66
C THR A 15 6.85 14.31 2.27
N CYS A 16 5.53 14.13 2.41
CA CYS A 16 4.62 15.17 2.89
C CYS A 16 4.38 15.12 4.41
N TRP A 17 4.99 14.20 5.16
CA TRP A 17 4.63 13.94 6.56
C TRP A 17 5.79 14.17 7.52
N ARG A 18 5.46 14.85 8.64
CA ARG A 18 6.43 15.09 9.72
C ARG A 18 6.82 13.79 10.42
N GLU A 19 5.84 12.94 10.70
CA GLU A 19 6.07 11.60 11.20
C GLU A 19 6.28 10.65 10.02
N ARG A 20 7.37 9.88 10.06
CA ARG A 20 7.73 8.96 8.98
C ARG A 20 7.45 7.52 9.37
N VAL A 21 6.64 6.83 8.57
CA VAL A 21 6.45 5.38 8.74
C VAL A 21 7.73 4.66 8.35
N SER A 22 8.20 3.76 9.21
CA SER A 22 9.34 2.89 8.91
C SER A 22 8.90 1.64 8.16
N LEU A 23 9.81 1.03 7.39
CA LEU A 23 9.51 -0.20 6.65
C LEU A 23 8.99 -1.34 7.56
N PRO A 24 9.59 -1.64 8.73
CA PRO A 24 9.06 -2.68 9.62
C PRO A 24 7.64 -2.40 10.10
N VAL A 25 7.33 -1.13 10.41
CA VAL A 25 5.99 -0.72 10.83
C VAL A 25 5.00 -0.87 9.67
N LEU A 26 5.35 -0.39 8.48
CA LEU A 26 4.51 -0.51 7.29
C LEU A 26 4.18 -1.98 6.98
N LEU A 27 5.21 -2.85 6.95
CA LEU A 27 5.02 -4.27 6.71
C LEU A 27 4.17 -4.93 7.80
N ASN A 28 4.35 -4.54 9.05
CA ASN A 28 3.55 -5.06 10.15
C ASN A 28 2.07 -4.66 10.02
N LEU A 29 1.79 -3.39 9.69
CA LEU A 29 0.43 -2.90 9.44
C LEU A 29 -0.26 -3.71 8.33
N LEU A 30 0.42 -3.86 7.19
CA LEU A 30 -0.10 -4.58 6.03
C LEU A 30 -0.32 -6.07 6.33
N ARG A 31 0.67 -6.76 6.91
CA ARG A 31 0.60 -8.20 7.19
C ARG A 31 -0.43 -8.54 8.27
N ARG A 32 -0.52 -7.72 9.32
CA ARG A 32 -1.43 -7.97 10.44
C ARG A 32 -2.81 -7.34 10.25
N GLN A 33 -3.04 -6.67 9.11
CA GLN A 33 -4.31 -5.99 8.81
C GLN A 33 -4.71 -5.04 9.94
N GLN A 34 -3.73 -4.27 10.44
CA GLN A 34 -3.94 -3.31 11.53
C GLN A 34 -4.34 -1.94 10.99
N PRO A 35 -5.20 -1.20 11.71
CA PRO A 35 -5.52 0.17 11.35
C PRO A 35 -4.24 1.02 11.32
N PRO A 36 -4.11 1.97 10.37
CA PRO A 36 -2.88 2.73 10.19
C PRO A 36 -2.57 3.69 11.36
N GLY A 37 -3.59 4.09 12.12
CA GLY A 37 -3.43 4.95 13.29
C GLY A 37 -2.76 6.29 12.92
N PRO A 38 -1.64 6.67 13.57
CA PRO A 38 -0.95 7.92 13.24
C PRO A 38 -0.34 7.90 11.82
N TRP A 39 -0.18 6.73 11.22
CA TRP A 39 0.39 6.55 9.89
C TRP A 39 -0.64 6.62 8.76
N VAL A 40 -1.86 7.07 9.03
CA VAL A 40 -2.95 7.12 8.03
C VAL A 40 -2.53 7.84 6.75
N GLY A 41 -1.87 8.99 6.87
CA GLY A 41 -1.38 9.77 5.73
C GLY A 41 -0.40 8.99 4.85
N PRO A 42 0.78 8.60 5.38
CA PRO A 42 1.74 7.80 4.62
C PRO A 42 1.17 6.49 4.07
N VAL A 43 0.32 5.81 4.85
CA VAL A 43 -0.27 4.54 4.42
C VAL A 43 -1.27 4.75 3.30
N THR A 44 -2.09 5.79 3.33
CA THR A 44 -2.96 6.16 2.19
C THR A 44 -2.14 6.46 0.95
N GLN A 45 -1.05 7.23 1.07
CA GLN A 45 -0.18 7.56 -0.07
C GLN A 45 0.46 6.34 -0.74
N LEU A 46 0.65 5.24 -0.01
CA LEU A 46 1.07 3.98 -0.62
C LEU A 46 0.09 3.47 -1.69
N PHE A 47 -1.19 3.79 -1.57
CA PHE A 47 -2.24 3.32 -2.47
C PHE A 47 -2.71 4.39 -3.46
N THR A 48 -2.47 5.67 -3.20
CA THR A 48 -2.84 6.76 -4.12
C THR A 48 -1.69 7.21 -5.02
N ASP A 49 -0.49 7.32 -4.46
CA ASP A 49 0.62 8.06 -5.10
C ASP A 49 1.73 7.13 -5.61
N VAL A 50 1.79 5.89 -5.11
CA VAL A 50 2.78 4.90 -5.56
C VAL A 50 2.27 4.19 -6.83
N PRO A 51 3.06 4.18 -7.92
CA PRO A 51 2.68 3.48 -9.14
C PRO A 51 2.43 1.99 -8.89
N ILE A 52 1.41 1.42 -9.55
CA ILE A 52 1.01 0.01 -9.36
C ILE A 52 2.19 -0.96 -9.60
N ALA A 53 3.00 -0.71 -10.63
CA ALA A 53 4.18 -1.52 -10.92
C ALA A 53 5.22 -1.50 -9.77
N ALA A 54 5.36 -0.38 -9.05
CA ALA A 54 6.23 -0.28 -7.89
C ALA A 54 5.62 -1.02 -6.68
N LEU A 55 4.30 -0.87 -6.47
CA LEU A 55 3.56 -1.57 -5.42
C LEU A 55 3.63 -3.10 -5.60
N GLN A 56 3.49 -3.59 -6.84
CA GLN A 56 3.65 -5.00 -7.21
C GLN A 56 5.04 -5.52 -6.84
N ARG A 57 6.09 -4.80 -7.25
CA ARG A 57 7.48 -5.21 -6.97
C ARG A 57 7.76 -5.24 -5.48
N PHE A 58 7.23 -4.27 -4.73
CA PHE A 58 7.30 -4.24 -3.27
C PHE A 58 6.58 -5.43 -2.64
N ALA A 59 5.37 -5.73 -3.10
CA ALA A 59 4.58 -6.86 -2.60
C ALA A 59 5.30 -8.19 -2.82
N THR A 60 5.73 -8.46 -4.05
CA THR A 60 6.48 -9.65 -4.43
C THR A 60 7.77 -9.77 -3.62
N TYR A 61 8.48 -8.67 -3.43
CA TYR A 61 9.74 -8.69 -2.70
C TYR A 61 9.57 -9.03 -1.22
N HIS A 62 8.54 -8.49 -0.57
CA HIS A 62 8.27 -8.73 0.85
C HIS A 62 7.35 -9.92 1.12
N GLY A 63 7.05 -10.74 0.10
CA GLY A 63 6.14 -11.88 0.22
C GLY A 63 4.72 -11.48 0.65
N LEU A 64 4.28 -10.28 0.30
CA LEU A 64 2.90 -9.86 0.50
C LEU A 64 2.06 -10.37 -0.67
N SER A 65 1.03 -11.17 -0.38
CA SER A 65 0.08 -11.56 -1.41
C SER A 65 -0.73 -10.34 -1.85
N MET A 66 -1.19 -10.37 -3.10
CA MET A 66 -2.01 -9.27 -3.60
C MET A 66 -3.30 -9.10 -2.80
N THR A 67 -3.89 -10.22 -2.40
CA THR A 67 -5.07 -10.26 -1.53
C THR A 67 -4.89 -9.46 -0.23
N VAL A 68 -3.69 -9.52 0.40
CA VAL A 68 -3.40 -8.75 1.62
C VAL A 68 -3.46 -7.25 1.37
N LEU A 69 -2.93 -6.79 0.23
CA LEU A 69 -2.96 -5.37 -0.15
C LEU A 69 -4.39 -4.91 -0.49
N VAL A 70 -5.15 -5.72 -1.23
CA VAL A 70 -6.55 -5.39 -1.55
C VAL A 70 -7.41 -5.33 -0.29
N GLN A 71 -7.28 -6.32 0.60
CA GLN A 71 -8.00 -6.34 1.87
C GLN A 71 -7.66 -5.11 2.73
N TYR A 72 -6.38 -4.74 2.76
CA TYR A 72 -5.94 -3.56 3.51
C TYR A 72 -6.54 -2.27 2.95
N TYR A 73 -6.42 -2.07 1.64
CA TYR A 73 -6.97 -0.91 0.95
C TYR A 73 -8.48 -0.81 1.14
N ALA A 74 -9.22 -1.89 0.89
CA ALA A 74 -10.67 -1.92 1.00
C ALA A 74 -11.16 -1.65 2.44
N ARG A 75 -10.41 -2.12 3.44
CA ARG A 75 -10.80 -2.01 4.86
C ARG A 75 -10.46 -0.66 5.48
N PHE A 76 -9.31 -0.08 5.14
CA PHE A 76 -8.77 1.07 5.88
C PHE A 76 -8.53 2.32 5.05
N VAL A 77 -8.38 2.21 3.73
CA VAL A 77 -8.04 3.35 2.85
C VAL A 77 -9.27 3.81 2.09
N ARG A 78 -9.96 2.90 1.39
CA ARG A 78 -11.17 3.19 0.62
C ARG A 78 -12.26 3.92 1.43
N PRO A 79 -12.54 3.57 2.71
CA PRO A 79 -13.54 4.29 3.52
C PRO A 79 -13.18 5.75 3.84
N LEU A 80 -11.92 6.15 3.67
CA LEU A 80 -11.47 7.53 3.90
C LEU A 80 -11.83 8.46 2.74
N GLY A 81 -12.27 7.91 1.60
CA GLY A 81 -12.62 8.66 0.40
C GLY A 81 -11.49 8.75 -0.64
N ASP A 82 -10.30 8.23 -0.31
CA ASP A 82 -9.14 8.21 -1.20
C ASP A 82 -9.23 7.05 -2.21
N VAL A 83 -9.98 7.30 -3.29
CA VAL A 83 -10.22 6.32 -4.36
C VAL A 83 -9.12 6.41 -5.41
N ASN A 84 -8.51 5.26 -5.75
CA ASN A 84 -7.61 5.13 -6.89
C ASN A 84 -8.23 4.18 -7.92
N GLU A 85 -8.84 4.73 -8.97
CA GLU A 85 -9.56 3.94 -9.98
C GLU A 85 -8.66 2.94 -10.74
N GLU A 86 -7.41 3.34 -11.00
CA GLU A 86 -6.41 2.49 -11.66
C GLU A 86 -6.09 1.29 -10.76
N LEU A 87 -5.83 1.56 -9.48
CA LEU A 87 -5.57 0.54 -8.47
C LEU A 87 -6.78 -0.38 -8.31
N GLU A 88 -8.00 0.15 -8.20
CA GLU A 88 -9.21 -0.65 -8.04
C GLU A 88 -9.53 -1.49 -9.28
N ARG A 89 -9.27 -0.98 -10.48
CA ARG A 89 -9.40 -1.74 -11.72
C ARG A 89 -8.41 -2.89 -11.74
N TRP A 90 -7.15 -2.59 -11.46
CA TRP A 90 -6.10 -3.59 -11.39
C TRP A 90 -6.36 -4.65 -10.31
N MET A 91 -6.83 -4.25 -9.13
CA MET A 91 -7.21 -5.17 -8.04
C MET A 91 -8.33 -6.12 -8.47
N ARG A 92 -9.32 -5.64 -9.24
CA ARG A 92 -10.40 -6.49 -9.79
C ARG A 92 -9.88 -7.50 -10.82
N GLU A 93 -8.96 -7.09 -11.69
CA GLU A 93 -8.34 -7.97 -12.68
C GLU A 93 -7.51 -9.08 -12.01
N GLN A 94 -6.77 -8.75 -10.96
CA GLN A 94 -5.91 -9.70 -10.23
C GLN A 94 -6.71 -10.71 -9.40
N LEU A 95 -7.88 -10.32 -8.88
CA LEU A 95 -8.70 -11.20 -8.06
C LEU A 95 -9.59 -12.13 -8.89
N GLY A 96 -9.62 -11.98 -10.22
CA GLY A 96 -10.48 -12.76 -11.10
C GLY A 96 -11.95 -12.57 -10.71
N ASN A 97 -12.59 -11.56 -11.31
CA ASN A 97 -14.02 -11.25 -11.20
C ASN A 97 -14.87 -12.38 -10.55
N PRO A 98 -15.36 -12.24 -9.30
CA PRO A 98 -16.59 -12.90 -8.90
C PRO A 98 -17.74 -12.08 -9.48
N VAL A 99 -17.96 -12.19 -10.79
CA VAL A 99 -19.26 -11.94 -11.44
C VAL A 99 -19.46 -13.05 -12.45
#